data_AF-A0A0K8V174-F1
#
_entry.id   AF-A0A0K8V174-F1
#
_cell.length_a   1.000
_cell.length_b   1.000
_cell.length_c   1.000
_cell.angle_alpha   90.00
_cell.angle_beta   90.00
_cell.angle_gamma   90.00
#
_symmetry.space_group_name_H-M   'P 1'
#
loop_
_entity.id
_entity.type
_entity.pdbx_description
1 polymer ?
#
loop_
_entity_poly.entity_id
_entity_poly.type
_entity_poly.pdbx_seq_one_letter_code
_entity_poly.pdbx_strand_id
1 'polypeptide(L)'
;MKQGSFFANLAVEDFNCEFSFAYAADLGAPGLIVYSWAQDDSWRVQHNFFHPDPLAGNYSIDGIEFQWDDGLYGLALSKPQEDGYAILYFHPLSSTTEFSVSTSVLRNKTL
;
A
#
# COMPACT_ATOMS: atom_id res chain seq x y z
N MET A 1 1.49 17.77 -8.50
CA MET A 1 1.02 17.79 -7.10
C MET A 1 -0.49 17.54 -7.05
N LYS A 2 -0.86 16.29 -6.79
CA LYS A 2 -2.24 15.93 -6.44
C LYS A 2 -2.60 16.62 -5.11
N GLN A 3 -3.79 17.21 -5.01
CA GLN A 3 -4.26 17.80 -3.75
C GLN A 3 -5.02 16.74 -2.96
N GLY A 4 -4.39 16.20 -1.92
CA GLY A 4 -5.02 15.27 -0.97
C GLY A 4 -4.89 13.80 -1.34
N SER A 5 -5.65 12.97 -0.63
CA SER A 5 -5.63 11.51 -0.79
C SER A 5 -6.18 11.06 -2.14
N PHE A 6 -5.58 10.01 -2.70
CA PHE A 6 -6.07 9.32 -3.88
C PHE A 6 -5.85 7.82 -3.71
N PHE A 7 -6.93 7.11 -3.39
CA PHE A 7 -6.94 5.66 -3.27
C PHE A 7 -7.22 4.99 -4.62
N ALA A 8 -6.23 4.29 -5.18
CA ALA A 8 -6.37 3.61 -6.47
C ALA A 8 -6.17 2.08 -6.40
N ASN A 9 -5.72 1.56 -5.25
CA ASN A 9 -5.49 0.13 -5.08
C ASN A 9 -5.96 -0.33 -3.69
N LEU A 10 -6.45 -1.57 -3.63
CA LEU A 10 -6.95 -2.22 -2.44
C LEU A 10 -6.51 -3.68 -2.45
N ALA A 11 -5.91 -4.14 -1.36
CA ALA A 11 -5.71 -5.56 -1.09
C ALA A 11 -6.59 -5.99 0.09
N VAL A 12 -7.28 -7.12 -0.06
CA VAL A 12 -8.19 -7.65 0.97
C VAL A 12 -7.67 -9.00 1.44
N GLU A 13 -7.55 -9.15 2.75
CA GLU A 13 -7.23 -10.41 3.41
C GLU A 13 -8.48 -10.95 4.09
N ASP A 14 -9.01 -12.07 3.59
CA ASP A 14 -10.30 -12.65 4.04
C ASP A 14 -10.20 -14.12 4.48
N PHE A 15 -9.00 -14.65 4.70
CA PHE A 15 -8.79 -16.05 5.11
C PHE A 15 -9.58 -16.44 6.36
N ASN A 16 -9.87 -15.46 7.21
CA ASN A 16 -10.84 -15.57 8.29
C ASN A 16 -11.90 -14.46 8.11
N CYS A 17 -13.12 -14.86 7.74
CA CYS A 17 -14.24 -13.93 7.51
C CYS A 17 -14.57 -13.06 8.73
N GLU A 18 -14.25 -13.51 9.94
CA GLU A 18 -14.45 -12.74 11.16
C GLU A 18 -13.35 -11.67 11.32
N PHE A 19 -12.11 -12.01 10.98
CA PHE A 19 -10.94 -11.13 11.10
C PHE A 19 -10.39 -10.72 9.73
N SER A 20 -11.28 -10.18 8.89
CA SER A 20 -10.90 -9.67 7.58
C SER A 20 -10.29 -8.27 7.69
N PHE A 21 -9.28 -8.00 6.85
CA PHE A 21 -8.58 -6.72 6.78
C PHE A 21 -8.54 -6.20 5.35
N ALA A 22 -8.64 -4.89 5.20
CA ALA A 22 -8.44 -4.21 3.93
C ALA A 22 -7.27 -3.24 4.03
N TYR A 23 -6.45 -3.22 2.99
CA TYR A 23 -5.24 -2.41 2.86
C TYR A 23 -5.41 -1.50 1.65
N ALA A 24 -5.61 -0.20 1.85
CA ALA A 24 -5.84 0.76 0.76
C ALA A 24 -4.62 1.66 0.57
N ALA A 25 -4.07 1.66 -0.64
CA ALA A 25 -2.92 2.47 -1.01
C ALA A 25 -3.34 3.90 -1.37
N ASP A 26 -2.73 4.88 -0.71
CA ASP A 26 -2.89 6.30 -1.01
C ASP A 26 -1.67 6.81 -1.76
N LEU A 27 -1.82 7.01 -3.07
CA LEU A 27 -0.74 7.50 -3.93
C LEU A 27 -0.61 9.03 -3.91
N GLY A 28 -1.70 9.75 -3.60
CA GLY A 28 -1.75 11.22 -3.61
C GLY A 28 -1.17 11.81 -2.34
N ALA A 29 -1.54 11.24 -1.20
CA ALA A 29 -0.82 11.42 0.06
C ALA A 29 -0.19 10.07 0.41
N PRO A 30 1.11 9.83 0.12
CA PRO A 30 1.77 8.55 0.37
C PRO A 30 1.47 7.95 1.75
N GLY A 31 0.77 6.81 1.78
CA GLY A 31 0.39 6.12 3.00
C GLY A 31 -0.50 4.92 2.76
N LEU A 32 -0.63 4.07 3.77
CA LEU A 32 -1.48 2.89 3.73
C LEU A 32 -2.60 3.03 4.76
N ILE A 33 -3.85 2.89 4.33
CA ILE A 33 -4.97 2.73 5.27
C ILE A 33 -5.14 1.24 5.55
N VAL A 34 -5.18 0.90 6.82
CA VAL A 34 -5.54 -0.43 7.29
C VAL A 34 -6.93 -0.33 7.90
N TYR A 35 -7.86 -1.15 7.42
CA TYR A 35 -9.21 -1.28 7.95
C TYR A 35 -9.39 -2.68 8.53
N SER A 36 -9.94 -2.76 9.73
CA SER A 36 -10.30 -4.01 10.40
C SER A 36 -11.81 -4.17 10.42
N TRP A 37 -12.31 -5.20 9.75
CA TRP A 37 -13.75 -5.50 9.73
C TRP A 37 -14.30 -5.79 11.13
N ALA A 38 -13.59 -6.61 11.92
CA ALA A 38 -14.01 -7.00 13.26
C ALA A 38 -14.16 -5.82 14.23
N GLN A 39 -13.34 -4.79 14.08
CA GLN A 39 -13.32 -3.62 14.97
C GLN A 39 -14.13 -2.45 14.43
N ASP A 40 -14.57 -2.53 13.16
CA ASP A 40 -15.11 -1.41 12.39
C ASP A 40 -14.28 -0.12 12.55
N ASP A 41 -12.96 -0.26 12.42
CA ASP A 41 -12.03 0.82 12.65
C ASP A 41 -10.91 0.82 11.61
N SER A 42 -10.40 2.01 11.30
CA SER A 42 -9.31 2.20 10.35
C SER A 42 -8.25 3.13 10.91
N TRP A 43 -7.01 2.90 10.50
CA TRP A 43 -5.88 3.74 10.84
C TRP A 43 -4.94 3.88 9.66
N ARG A 44 -4.13 4.93 9.72
CA ARG A 44 -3.17 5.26 8.69
C ARG A 44 -1.77 4.86 9.13
N VAL A 45 -1.13 4.04 8.32
CA VAL A 45 0.29 3.73 8.43
C VAL A 45 1.08 4.65 7.50
N GLN A 46 2.15 5.21 8.02
CA GLN A 46 3.07 6.07 7.27
C GLN A 46 4.47 5.48 7.30
N HIS A 47 5.13 5.48 6.15
CA HIS A 47 6.50 5.00 6.03
C HIS A 47 7.19 5.67 4.83
N ASN A 48 8.50 5.85 4.91
CA ASN A 48 9.27 6.50 3.83
C ASN A 48 9.19 5.70 2.52
N PHE A 49 9.08 4.37 2.60
CA PHE A 49 8.98 3.50 1.41
C PHE A 49 7.66 3.62 0.64
N PHE A 50 6.69 4.39 1.15
CA PHE A 50 5.46 4.70 0.42
C PHE A 50 5.64 5.88 -0.55
N HIS A 51 6.73 6.64 -0.42
CA HIS A 51 6.99 7.82 -1.25
C HIS A 51 7.66 7.43 -2.57
N PRO A 52 7.38 8.17 -3.66
CA PRO A 52 8.01 7.93 -4.95
C PRO A 52 9.54 8.10 -4.87
N ASP A 53 10.26 7.37 -5.71
CA ASP A 53 11.66 7.63 -5.98
C ASP A 53 11.76 8.87 -6.89
N PRO A 54 12.44 9.96 -6.45
CA PRO A 54 12.56 11.17 -7.24
C PRO A 54 13.26 10.97 -8.59
N LEU A 55 13.97 9.85 -8.78
CA LEU A 55 14.63 9.50 -10.03
C LEU A 55 13.76 8.65 -10.97
N ALA A 56 12.60 8.16 -10.50
CA ALA A 56 11.72 7.26 -11.24
C ALA A 56 10.39 7.90 -11.69
N GLY A 57 10.30 9.24 -11.68
CA GLY A 57 9.08 9.96 -12.04
C GLY A 57 8.86 10.19 -13.54
N ASN A 58 9.83 9.85 -14.39
CA ASN A 58 9.71 10.00 -15.85
C ASN A 58 9.13 8.73 -16.47
N TYR A 59 8.06 8.86 -17.25
CA TYR A 59 7.39 7.78 -17.96
C TYR A 59 7.44 8.01 -19.46
N SER A 60 7.74 6.93 -20.19
CA SER A 60 7.70 6.87 -21.65
C SER A 60 6.78 5.73 -22.08
N ILE A 61 5.66 6.04 -22.72
CA ILE A 61 4.71 5.05 -23.22
C ILE A 61 4.34 5.44 -24.65
N ASP A 62 4.62 4.56 -25.61
CA ASP A 62 4.32 4.77 -27.04
C ASP A 62 4.84 6.12 -27.60
N GLY A 63 6.05 6.51 -27.18
CA GLY A 63 6.68 7.77 -27.59
C GLY A 63 6.11 9.02 -26.90
N ILE A 64 5.16 8.87 -25.98
CA ILE A 64 4.64 9.96 -25.14
C ILE A 64 5.42 9.98 -23.84
N GLU A 65 6.06 11.12 -23.57
CA GLU A 65 6.79 11.39 -22.34
C GLU A 65 5.91 12.19 -21.37
N PHE A 66 5.82 11.76 -20.12
CA PHE A 66 5.12 12.47 -19.06
C PHE A 66 5.75 12.20 -17.70
N GLN A 67 5.38 13.01 -16.70
CA GLN A 67 5.93 12.93 -15.36
C GLN A 67 4.82 12.73 -14.34
N TRP A 68 5.01 11.75 -13.46
CA TRP A 68 4.19 11.54 -12.26
C TRP A 68 5.09 11.38 -11.03
N ASP A 69 4.55 11.79 -9.89
CA ASP A 69 5.14 11.71 -8.56
C ASP A 69 4.30 10.80 -7.66
N ASP A 70 3.71 9.75 -8.24
CA ASP A 70 2.70 8.94 -7.58
C ASP A 70 3.32 7.99 -6.55
N GLY A 71 2.83 8.11 -5.30
CA GLY A 71 3.25 7.31 -4.17
C GLY A 71 2.70 5.88 -4.19
N LEU A 72 2.52 5.32 -3.00
CA LEU A 72 2.06 3.95 -2.78
C LEU A 72 0.89 3.58 -3.70
N TYR A 73 1.08 2.53 -4.50
CA TYR A 73 0.09 2.12 -5.49
C TYR A 73 -0.04 0.60 -5.58
N GLY A 74 1.03 -0.12 -5.91
CA GLY A 74 0.96 -1.57 -6.04
C GLY A 74 0.82 -2.22 -4.68
N LEU A 75 -0.18 -3.09 -4.51
CA LEU A 75 -0.38 -3.92 -3.33
C LEU A 75 -0.66 -5.37 -3.76
N ALA A 76 -0.02 -6.34 -3.10
CA ALA A 76 -0.34 -7.75 -3.27
C ALA A 76 -0.14 -8.51 -1.96
N LEU A 77 -1.07 -9.41 -1.64
CA LEU A 77 -0.98 -10.25 -0.44
C LEU A 77 -0.51 -11.66 -0.81
N SER A 78 0.40 -12.21 0.00
CA SER A 78 0.69 -13.64 -0.01
C SER A 78 -0.43 -14.44 0.64
N LYS A 79 -0.34 -15.78 0.55
CA LYS A 79 -1.03 -16.65 1.50
C LYS A 79 -0.50 -16.41 2.93
N PRO A 80 -1.27 -16.73 3.99
CA PRO A 80 -0.77 -16.68 5.35
C PRO A 80 0.49 -17.54 5.48
N GLN A 81 1.48 -17.02 6.20
CA GLN A 81 2.69 -17.75 6.55
C GLN A 81 2.41 -18.67 7.76
N GLU A 82 3.43 -19.38 8.25
CA GLU A 82 3.30 -20.30 9.40
C GLU A 82 2.80 -19.61 10.69
N ASP A 83 3.04 -18.31 10.82
CA ASP A 83 2.58 -17.47 11.94
C ASP A 83 1.11 -17.02 11.80
N GLY A 84 0.45 -17.36 10.69
CA GLY A 84 -0.94 -16.99 10.41
C GLY A 84 -1.12 -15.61 9.78
N TYR A 85 -0.05 -14.89 9.46
CA TYR A 85 -0.10 -13.56 8.84
C TYR A 85 0.35 -13.60 7.39
N ALA A 86 -0.32 -12.87 6.51
CA ALA A 86 0.15 -12.66 5.14
C ALA A 86 1.33 -11.68 5.10
N ILE A 87 2.13 -11.76 4.03
CA ILE A 87 3.07 -10.72 3.62
C ILE A 87 2.34 -9.80 2.64
N LEU A 88 2.35 -8.50 2.92
CA LEU A 88 1.93 -7.47 1.98
C LEU A 88 3.16 -7.01 1.19
N TYR A 89 3.19 -7.29 -0.11
CA TYR A 89 4.11 -6.71 -1.07
C TYR A 89 3.57 -5.38 -1.55
N PHE A 90 4.43 -4.37 -1.65
CA PHE A 90 4.02 -3.05 -2.07
C PHE A 90 5.12 -2.22 -2.75
N HIS A 91 4.70 -1.26 -3.57
CA HIS A 91 5.58 -0.24 -4.14
C HIS A 91 4.84 1.07 -4.46
N PRO A 92 5.55 2.22 -4.44
CA PRO A 92 5.10 3.44 -5.10
C PRO A 92 4.98 3.25 -6.61
N LEU A 93 4.01 3.91 -7.26
CA LEU A 93 3.88 3.84 -8.73
C LEU A 93 5.12 4.39 -9.43
N SER A 94 5.70 5.47 -8.91
CA SER A 94 6.95 6.07 -9.39
C SER A 94 8.13 5.51 -8.60
N SER A 95 8.44 4.24 -8.79
CA SER A 95 9.58 3.53 -8.21
C SER A 95 9.88 2.26 -9.01
N THR A 96 11.12 1.75 -8.89
CA THR A 96 11.51 0.43 -9.42
C THR A 96 11.80 -0.59 -8.32
N THR A 97 11.48 -0.26 -7.06
CA THR A 97 11.74 -1.11 -5.89
C THR A 97 10.45 -1.68 -5.34
N GLU A 98 10.42 -3.00 -5.14
CA GLU A 98 9.37 -3.73 -4.43
C GLU A 98 9.76 -3.91 -2.96
N PHE A 99 8.83 -3.63 -2.05
CA PHE A 99 9.00 -3.82 -0.63
C PHE A 99 8.04 -4.88 -0.11
N SER A 100 8.27 -5.36 1.11
CA SER A 100 7.35 -6.28 1.77
C SER A 100 7.31 -6.06 3.28
N VAL A 101 6.17 -6.37 3.89
CA VAL A 101 5.95 -6.28 5.33
C VAL A 101 4.98 -7.35 5.79
N SER A 102 5.20 -7.94 6.97
CA SER A 102 4.20 -8.81 7.59
C SER A 102 2.97 -8.01 8.00
N THR A 103 1.78 -8.52 7.70
CA THR A 103 0.52 -7.90 8.10
C THR A 103 0.36 -7.83 9.62
N SER A 104 1.08 -8.65 10.40
CA SER A 104 1.12 -8.53 11.86
C SER A 104 1.59 -7.15 12.34
N VAL A 105 2.58 -6.56 11.64
CA VAL A 105 3.12 -5.23 11.94
C VAL A 105 2.08 -4.16 11.60
N LEU A 106 1.45 -4.25 10.42
CA LEU A 106 0.44 -3.30 9.96
C LEU A 106 -0.82 -3.31 10.84
N ARG A 107 -1.15 -4.46 11.42
CA ARG A 107 -2.30 -4.64 12.31
C ARG A 107 -2.13 -4.00 13.69
N ASN A 108 -0.89 -3.70 14.08
CA ASN A 108 -0.58 -3.11 15.38
C ASN A 108 -0.64 -1.57 15.31
N LYS A 109 -1.71 -0.99 15.86
CA LYS A 109 -1.95 0.46 15.92
C LYS A 109 -0.97 1.26 16.78
N THR A 110 -0.17 0.58 17.60
CA THR A 110 0.68 1.23 18.62
C THR A 110 2.15 1.36 18.21
N LEU A 111 2.49 0.86 17.02
CA LEU A 111 3.82 1.00 16.42
C LEU A 111 3.92 2.25 15.54
#